data_AF-A0A2K5BYU8-F1
#
_entry.id   AF-A0A2K5BYU8-F1
#
_cell.length_a   1.000
_cell.length_b   1.000
_cell.length_c   1.000
_cell.angle_alpha   90.00
_cell.angle_beta   90.00
_cell.angle_gamma   90.00
#
_symmetry.space_group_name_H-M   'P 1'
#
loop_
_entity.id
_entity.type
_entity.pdbx_description
1 polymer ?
#
loop_
_entity_poly.entity_id
_entity_poly.type
_entity_poly.pdbx_seq_one_letter_code
_entity_poly.pdbx_strand_id
1 'polypeptide(L)' 'KELLLEECWGKPNADDCTKTCSKAFGCGDKHYKCCWTHCGNICWKNDKTCEDH' A
#
# COMPACT_ATOMS: atom_id res chain seq x y z
N LYS A 1 -11.02 10.75 13.86
CA LYS A 1 -11.13 9.52 13.05
C LYS A 1 -9.70 9.11 12.73
N GLU A 2 -9.09 8.26 13.55
CA GLU A 2 -7.81 7.65 13.20
C GLU A 2 -8.06 6.78 11.97
N LEU A 3 -7.64 7.26 10.80
CA LEU A 3 -7.57 6.44 9.60
C LEU A 3 -6.41 5.47 9.85
N LEU A 4 -6.71 4.39 10.58
CA LEU A 4 -5.80 3.26 10.78
C LEU A 4 -5.57 2.65 9.40
N LEU A 5 -4.59 3.21 8.70
CA LEU A 5 -4.14 2.69 7.43
C LEU A 5 -3.70 1.24 7.69
N GLU A 6 -4.13 0.31 6.86
CA GLU A 6 -3.70 -1.09 7.01
C GLU A 6 -2.22 -1.22 6.63
N GLU A 7 -1.52 -2.17 7.24
CA GLU A 7 -0.17 -2.53 6.81
C GLU A 7 -0.26 -3.17 5.41
N CYS A 8 0.73 -2.92 4.55
CA CYS A 8 0.79 -3.60 3.26
C CYS A 8 1.10 -5.09 3.43
N TRP A 9 0.41 -5.92 2.64
CA TRP A 9 0.62 -7.37 2.66
C TRP A 9 1.78 -7.71 1.73
N GLY A 10 3.00 -7.65 2.27
CA GLY A 10 4.22 -7.94 1.54
C GLY A 10 5.40 -7.09 2.00
N LYS A 11 6.59 -7.42 1.49
CA LYS A 11 7.81 -6.66 1.76
C LYS A 11 8.12 -5.78 0.54
N PRO A 12 7.96 -4.46 0.62
CA PRO A 12 8.28 -3.56 -0.49
C PRO A 12 9.77 -3.60 -0.81
N ASN A 13 10.08 -3.54 -2.11
CA ASN A 13 11.44 -3.28 -2.57
C ASN A 13 11.69 -1.76 -2.64
N ALA A 14 12.92 -1.37 -3.02
CA ALA A 14 13.30 0.03 -3.10
C ALA A 14 12.42 0.84 -4.08
N ASP A 15 12.04 0.26 -5.21
CA ASP A 15 11.17 0.92 -6.20
C ASP A 15 9.76 1.12 -5.68
N ASP A 16 9.21 0.16 -4.93
CA ASP A 16 7.89 0.31 -4.31
C ASP A 16 7.89 1.38 -3.21
N CYS A 17 9.01 1.55 -2.50
CA CYS A 17 9.17 2.63 -1.53
C CYS A 17 9.12 4.02 -2.18
N THR A 18 9.38 4.13 -3.49
CA THR A 18 9.20 5.40 -4.24
C THR A 18 7.75 5.67 -4.63
N LYS A 19 6.87 4.66 -4.60
CA LYS A 19 5.45 4.78 -4.95
C LYS A 19 4.63 5.26 -3.76
N THR A 20 4.96 6.41 -3.19
CA THR A 20 4.26 6.95 -2.01
C THR A 20 2.84 7.37 -2.33
N CYS A 21 1.88 7.12 -1.42
CA CYS A 21 0.53 7.63 -1.60
C CYS A 21 0.39 9.11 -1.23
N SER A 22 -0.64 9.73 -1.79
CA SER A 22 -0.98 11.14 -1.54
C SER A 22 -1.46 11.34 -0.09
N LYS A 23 -1.43 12.58 0.43
CA LYS A 23 -2.03 12.93 1.75
C LYS A 23 -3.50 12.52 1.90
N ALA A 24 -4.22 12.34 0.79
CA ALA A 24 -5.60 11.84 0.77
C ALA A 24 -5.70 10.29 0.79
N PHE A 25 -4.59 9.58 1.03
CA PHE A 25 -4.50 8.11 0.95
C PHE A 25 -4.89 7.54 -0.42
N GLY A 26 -4.77 8.37 -1.47
CA GLY A 26 -5.08 8.00 -2.84
C GLY A 26 -3.84 7.57 -3.62
N CYS A 27 -4.03 6.53 -4.43
CA CYS A 27 -3.08 6.05 -5.45
C CYS A 27 -3.61 6.41 -6.83
N GLY A 28 -2.70 6.72 -7.76
CA GLY A 28 -3.08 7.04 -9.15
C GLY A 28 -3.70 5.86 -9.89
N ASP A 29 -3.30 4.64 -9.50
CA ASP A 29 -3.81 3.40 -10.08
C ASP A 29 -4.85 2.76 -9.14
N LYS A 30 -5.99 2.35 -9.71
CA LYS A 30 -7.12 1.73 -8.99
C LYS A 30 -6.80 0.33 -8.47
N HIS A 31 -5.80 -0.34 -9.02
CA HIS A 31 -5.33 -1.65 -8.54
C HIS A 31 -4.42 -1.53 -7.31
N TYR A 32 -4.05 -0.31 -6.91
CA TYR A 32 -3.18 -0.05 -5.78
C TYR A 32 -3.97 0.62 -4.65
N LYS A 33 -3.75 0.15 -3.43
CA LYS A 33 -4.25 0.76 -2.21
C LYS A 33 -3.11 1.46 -1.47
N CYS A 34 -3.42 2.56 -0.79
CA CYS A 34 -2.47 3.16 0.14
C CYS A 34 -2.44 2.34 1.43
N CYS A 35 -1.26 1.83 1.79
CA CYS A 35 -1.01 1.11 3.02
C CYS A 35 0.36 1.53 3.58
N TRP A 36 0.56 1.33 4.88
CA TRP A 36 1.83 1.70 5.51
C TRP A 36 2.78 0.51 5.55
N THR A 37 4.08 0.82 5.54
CA THR A 37 5.20 -0.12 5.60
C THR A 37 6.36 0.49 6.37
N HIS A 38 7.49 -0.23 6.47
CA HIS A 38 8.75 0.32 6.99
C HIS A 38 9.30 1.51 6.19
N CYS A 39 8.89 1.69 4.92
CA CYS A 39 9.23 2.85 4.10
C CYS A 39 8.26 4.02 4.27
N GLY A 40 7.18 3.84 5.05
CA GLY A 40 6.07 4.78 5.16
C GLY A 40 4.87 4.37 4.32
N ASN A 41 4.02 5.35 3.98
CA ASN A 41 2.76 5.14 3.27
C ASN A 41 3.00 5.05 1.77
N ILE A 42 2.78 3.86 1.21
CA ILE A 42 2.99 3.58 -0.21
C ILE A 42 1.74 3.02 -0.87
N CYS A 43 1.69 3.16 -2.18
CA CYS A 43 0.74 2.51 -3.05
C CYS A 43 1.19 1.08 -3.30
N TRP A 44 0.50 0.14 -2.68
CA TRP A 44 0.74 -1.29 -2.84
C TRP A 44 -0.40 -1.93 -3.60
N LYS A 45 -0.09 -2.91 -4.44
CA LYS A 45 -1.10 -3.66 -5.17
C LYS A 45 -2.10 -4.26 -4.20
N ASN A 46 -3.38 -4.19 -4.53
CA ASN A 46 -4.45 -4.81 -3.77
C ASN A 46 -4.48 -6.31 -4.09
N ASP A 47 -3.38 -7.01 -3.82
CA ASP A 47 -3.30 -8.46 -3.80
C ASP A 47 -4.00 -8.92 -2.51
N LYS A 48 -5.34 -8.86 -2.51
CA LYS A 48 -6.14 -9.71 -1.60
C LYS A 48 -6.24 -11.15 -2.11
N THR A 49 -5.36 -11.53 -3.02
CA THR A 49 -5.07 -12.92 -3.39
C THR A 49 -4.14 -13.53 -2.35
N CYS A 50 -4.59 -13.56 -1.09
CA CYS A 50 -4.43 -14.81 -0.35
C CYS A 50 -5.46 -15.77 -0.97
N GLU A 51 -5.18 -16.27 -2.18
CA GLU A 51 -5.80 -17.53 -2.56
C GLU A 51 -5.14 -18.57 -1.65
N ASP A 52 -5.86 -18.91 -0.58
CA ASP A 52 -5.79 -20.22 0.05
C ASP A 52 -5.78 -21.28 -1.07
N HIS A 53 -4.61 -21.86 -1.37
CA HIS A 53 -4.53 -23.10 -2.10
C HIS A 53 -3.35 -23.97 -1.61
#